data_AF-A0A5S5DTQ6-F1
#
_entry.id   AF-A0A5S5DTQ6-F1
#
_cell.length_a   1.000
_cell.length_b   1.000
_cell.length_c   1.000
_cell.angle_alpha   90.00
_cell.angle_beta   90.00
_cell.angle_gamma   90.00
#
_symmetry.space_group_name_H-M   'P 1'
#
loop_
_entity.id
_entity.type
_entity.pdbx_description
1 polymer ?
#
loop_
_entity_poly.entity_id
_entity_poly.type
_entity_poly.pdbx_seq_one_letter_code
_entity_poly.pdbx_strand_id
1 'polypeptide(L)' 'MSPGVPGVSNKEVHHICGELGFTHYENMINLYKLIGRGRFRFIGLPLKIRGGTGSPVRAVAIFE' A
#
# COMPACT_ATOMS: atom_id res chain seq x y z
N MET A 1 6.74 -5.02 4.92
CA MET A 1 6.52 -4.41 6.23
C MET A 1 5.04 -4.10 6.36
N SER A 2 4.46 -4.36 7.54
CA SER A 2 3.07 -4.03 7.89
C SER A 2 3.02 -2.68 8.62
N PRO A 3 1.93 -1.87 8.55
CA PRO A 3 1.93 -0.48 9.03
C PRO A 3 1.81 -0.35 10.56
N GLY A 4 1.95 -1.45 11.30
CA GLY A 4 1.88 -1.49 12.76
C GLY A 4 3.22 -1.28 13.46
N VAL A 5 3.17 -1.21 14.80
CA VAL A 5 4.38 -1.18 15.63
C VAL A 5 5.01 -2.59 15.63
N PRO A 6 6.26 -2.74 15.18
CA PRO A 6 6.93 -4.04 15.14
C PRO A 6 6.94 -4.72 16.52
N GLY A 7 6.54 -5.99 16.56
CA GLY A 7 6.50 -6.79 17.80
C GLY A 7 5.33 -6.50 18.74
N VAL A 8 4.45 -5.54 18.41
CA VAL A 8 3.27 -5.19 19.23
C VAL A 8 1.97 -5.59 18.53
N SER A 9 1.56 -4.83 17.51
CA SER A 9 0.32 -5.08 16.76
C SER A 9 0.27 -4.23 15.50
N ASN A 10 -0.45 -4.72 14.49
CA ASN A 10 -0.83 -3.97 13.29
C ASN A 10 -2.35 -3.77 13.16
N LYS A 11 -3.17 -4.27 14.08
CA LYS A 11 -4.63 -4.26 13.89
C LYS A 11 -5.25 -2.87 13.97
N GLU A 12 -4.85 -2.09 14.97
CA GLU A 12 -5.45 -0.77 15.24
C GLU A 12 -5.26 0.18 14.06
N VAL A 13 -4.08 0.18 13.43
CA VAL A 13 -3.83 0.99 12.24
C VAL A 13 -4.70 0.57 11.05
N HIS A 14 -4.98 -0.72 10.87
CA HIS A 14 -5.89 -1.17 9.81
C HIS A 14 -7.32 -0.71 10.07
N HIS A 15 -7.78 -0.77 11.33
CA HIS A 15 -9.11 -0.30 11.72
C HIS A 15 -9.26 1.20 11.49
N ILE A 16 -8.32 2.02 11.99
CA ILE A 16 -8.35 3.47 11.80
C ILE A 16 -8.26 3.83 10.31
N CYS A 17 -7.38 3.19 9.53
CA CYS A 17 -7.35 3.41 8.09
C CYS A 17 -8.69 3.06 7.42
N GLY A 18 -9.34 1.97 7.83
CA GLY A 18 -10.67 1.59 7.34
C GLY A 18 -11.75 2.62 7.68
N GLU A 19 -11.79 3.09 8.94
CA GLU A 19 -12.72 4.12 9.42
C GLU A 19 -12.54 5.44 8.68
N LEU A 20 -11.30 5.80 8.34
CA LEU A 20 -10.97 7.01 7.57
C LEU A 20 -11.10 6.84 6.05
N GLY A 21 -11.39 5.63 5.56
CA GLY A 21 -11.47 5.34 4.12
C GLY A 21 -10.10 5.37 3.41
N PHE A 22 -9.00 5.21 4.14
CA PHE A 22 -7.66 5.16 3.58
C PHE A 22 -7.29 3.75 3.14
N THR A 23 -7.07 3.59 1.84
CA THR A 23 -6.46 2.39 1.26
C THR A 23 -4.95 2.45 1.43
N HIS A 24 -4.35 1.37 1.93
CA HIS A 24 -2.89 1.27 2.07
C HIS A 24 -2.32 0.09 1.28
N TYR A 25 -1.02 0.17 0.98
CA TYR A 25 -0.25 -0.86 0.27
C TYR A 25 0.94 -1.27 1.13
N GLU A 26 1.07 -2.57 1.38
CA GLU A 26 2.17 -3.14 2.14
C GLU A 26 3.18 -3.83 1.21
N ASN A 27 4.38 -4.09 1.73
CA ASN A 27 5.41 -4.91 1.05
C ASN A 27 5.88 -4.38 -0.31
N MET A 28 5.81 -3.06 -0.52
CA MET A 28 6.38 -2.42 -1.70
C MET A 28 7.91 -2.58 -1.77
N ILE A 29 8.42 -2.82 -2.98
CA ILE A 29 9.86 -2.97 -3.24
C ILE A 29 10.37 -1.83 -4.13
N ASN A 30 11.70 -1.68 -4.22
CA ASN A 30 12.37 -0.68 -5.06
C ASN A 30 12.07 0.79 -4.73
N LEU A 31 11.48 1.10 -3.56
CA LEU A 31 11.17 2.48 -3.17
C LEU A 31 12.40 3.39 -3.14
N TYR A 32 13.57 2.85 -2.82
CA TYR A 32 14.84 3.58 -2.86
C TYR A 32 15.17 4.15 -4.25
N LYS A 33 14.64 3.55 -5.33
CA LYS A 33 14.79 4.07 -6.70
C LYS A 33 13.91 5.29 -6.99
N LEU A 34 13.01 5.67 -6.09
CA LEU A 34 12.11 6.82 -6.25
C LEU A 34 12.68 8.10 -5.64
N ILE A 35 13.71 8.00 -4.79
CA ILE A 35 14.33 9.14 -4.11
C ILE A 35 14.92 10.09 -5.16
N GLY A 36 14.59 11.38 -5.05
CA GLY A 36 15.10 12.42 -5.96
C GLY A 36 14.51 12.42 -7.38
N ARG A 37 13.58 11.50 -7.71
CA ARG A 37 13.01 11.40 -9.06
C ARG A 37 11.78 12.30 -9.31
N GLY A 38 11.37 13.08 -8.31
CA GLY A 38 10.20 13.96 -8.41
C GLY A 38 8.86 13.23 -8.32
N ARG A 39 7.80 13.85 -8.84
CA ARG A 39 6.46 13.28 -8.84
C ARG A 39 6.37 12.16 -9.89
N PHE A 40 5.63 11.11 -9.55
CA PHE A 40 5.32 10.01 -10.46
C PHE A 40 3.85 9.62 -10.29
N ARG A 41 3.32 8.94 -11.30
CA ARG A 41 1.99 8.34 -11.22
C ARG A 41 2.09 6.95 -10.63
N PHE A 42 1.46 6.74 -9.47
CA PHE A 42 1.35 5.42 -8.86
C PHE A 42 0.14 4.67 -9.44
N ILE A 43 0.35 3.43 -9.85
CA ILE A 43 -0.72 2.53 -10.31
C ILE A 43 -0.61 1.21 -9.53
N GLY A 44 -1.66 0.83 -8.81
CA GLY A 44 -1.72 -0.38 -7.98
C GLY A 44 -3.06 -1.07 -8.08
N LEU A 45 -3.40 -1.59 -9.26
CA LEU A 45 -4.74 -2.15 -9.51
C LEU A 45 -4.96 -3.46 -8.73
N PRO A 46 -6.01 -3.57 -7.90
CA PRO A 46 -6.38 -4.82 -7.25
C PRO A 46 -7.06 -5.78 -8.24
N LEU A 47 -6.95 -7.07 -7.95
CA LEU A 47 -7.79 -8.09 -8.56
C LEU A 47 -9.24 -7.90 -8.11
N LYS A 48 -10.18 -8.23 -8.99
CA LYS A 48 -11.63 -8.10 -8.73
C LYS A 48 -12.16 -9.27 -7.89
N ILE A 49 -11.65 -9.40 -6.67
CA ILE A 49 -12.04 -10.44 -5.71
C ILE A 49 -13.34 -10.03 -5.01
N ARG A 50 -14.38 -10.87 -5.06
CA ARG A 50 -15.65 -10.61 -4.37
C ARG A 50 -15.54 -11.06 -2.91
N GLY A 51 -15.96 -10.21 -1.97
CA GLY A 51 -15.93 -10.51 -0.53
C GLY A 51 -14.53 -10.59 0.09
N GLY A 52 -13.49 -10.15 -0.63
CA GLY A 52 -12.12 -10.15 -0.12
C GLY A 52 -11.86 -8.98 0.85
N THR A 53 -10.91 -9.17 1.76
CA THR A 53 -10.43 -8.14 2.69
C THR A 53 -9.21 -7.37 2.16
N GLY A 54 -8.70 -7.77 0.98
CA GLY A 54 -7.56 -7.16 0.29
C GLY A 54 -7.28 -7.87 -1.04
N SER A 55 -6.25 -7.42 -1.76
CA SER A 55 -5.82 -8.04 -3.02
C SER A 55 -4.31 -7.90 -3.21
N PRO A 56 -3.61 -8.92 -3.75
CA PRO A 56 -2.28 -8.69 -4.30
C PRO A 56 -2.37 -7.69 -5.45
N VAL A 57 -1.29 -6.92 -5.66
CA VAL A 57 -1.19 -5.96 -6.76
C VAL A 57 0.16 -6.04 -7.43
N ARG A 58 0.19 -5.64 -8.70
CA ARG A 58 1.44 -5.27 -9.37
C ARG A 58 1.55 -3.75 -9.40
N ALA A 59 2.05 -3.21 -8.30
CA ALA A 59 2.19 -1.78 -8.14
C ALA A 59 3.41 -1.23 -8.90
N VAL A 60 3.21 -0.14 -9.63
CA VAL A 60 4.22 0.51 -10.48
C VAL A 60 4.22 2.02 -10.30
N ALA A 61 5.39 2.62 -10.49
CA ALA A 61 5.58 4.06 -10.63
C ALA A 61 5.84 4.38 -12.10
N ILE A 62 5.02 5.26 -12.69
CA ILE A 62 5.18 5.74 -14.07
C ILE A 62 5.72 7.16 -14.02
N PHE A 63 6.84 7.39 -14.69
CA PHE A 63 7.44 8.69 -14.91
C PHE A 63 7.00 9.23 -16.28
N GLU A 64 6.94 10.55 -16.41
CA GLU A 64 6.82 11.24 -17.71
C GLU A 64 8.19 11.44 -18.36
#